data_AF-A0A951I0D0-F1
#
_entry.id   AF-A0A951I0D0-F1
#
_cell.length_a   1.000
_cell.length_b   1.000
_cell.length_c   1.000
_cell.angle_alpha   90.00
_cell.angle_beta   90.00
_cell.angle_gamma   90.00
#
_symmetry.space_group_name_H-M   'P 1'
#
loop_
_entity.id
_entity.type
_entity.pdbx_description
1 polymer ?
#
loop_
_entity_poly.entity_id
_entity_poly.type
_entity_poly.pdbx_seq_one_letter_code
_entity_poly.pdbx_strand_id
1 'polypeptide(L)'
;MRGFSFTKSIIGFALAALTLLAMVIALAIFGGRRTQQAGAFIQRGAQASAEAALGQPDAARRTQLEEAYGKLPLSFEANGGQTDERVKFLARGEGYGLFLTADEAVLTLRQDGGRRETRQGTLSPSSSRAVVEVLRTKLVGANSAPTVSGQAELAHKSNYFIGNDPSKWRTSVSNYGQVRYDKVYPGIDLIYYGNQRQLEYDFILAPGADTHAIRLSFDGARAVRVDESGELVLKLAGGEVRQHRPVVYQEIGGVRQEVAGHYVLKGKSEVGFEVGQYDASQPLVIDPVLVYSTYLGGLSADSANGVAIDAQGNAYLTGSTNSLDFPVTPGAFQSTIINDSYSDAFVTKINPTGTALVYSTYLGAGAGDSGKGIGVDAQGNAYVTGVTDGSAGLPPPSGFPTVNAFQSTFGGTDDAFVTKLNPTGSQLIFSTYMGGNDTDIAYRLVVNAATGEAYVA
;
A
#
# COMPACT_ATOMS: atom_id res chain seq x y z
N MET A 1 48.79 74.51 -6.27
CA MET A 1 48.13 75.29 -7.35
C MET A 1 47.44 74.31 -8.31
N ARG A 2 46.58 74.82 -9.20
CA ARG A 2 45.83 74.10 -10.27
C ARG A 2 46.78 73.29 -11.21
N GLY A 3 46.37 72.27 -11.98
CA GLY A 3 45.07 71.58 -12.18
C GLY A 3 45.09 70.67 -13.44
N PHE A 4 44.06 69.80 -13.58
CA PHE A 4 43.46 69.18 -14.81
C PHE A 4 44.29 68.84 -16.10
N SER A 5 44.18 67.58 -16.58
CA SER A 5 43.50 67.20 -17.87
C SER A 5 44.20 66.19 -18.84
N PHE A 6 43.50 65.08 -19.13
CA PHE A 6 43.38 64.30 -20.39
C PHE A 6 44.58 63.70 -21.17
N THR A 7 44.51 62.39 -21.46
CA THR A 7 44.15 61.92 -22.84
C THR A 7 43.57 60.48 -22.90
N LYS A 8 42.82 60.22 -23.98
CA LYS A 8 42.31 58.91 -24.50
C LYS A 8 42.55 58.90 -26.05
N SER A 9 42.22 57.89 -26.87
CA SER A 9 41.52 56.61 -26.70
C SER A 9 41.85 55.66 -27.88
N ILE A 10 42.28 54.41 -27.64
CA ILE A 10 42.34 53.34 -28.68
C ILE A 10 41.91 52.01 -28.01
N ILE A 11 41.41 51.04 -28.80
CA ILE A 11 40.79 49.75 -28.41
C ILE A 11 39.30 49.89 -28.05
N GLY A 12 38.47 50.18 -29.07
CA GLY A 12 37.01 50.26 -28.93
C GLY A 12 36.20 49.97 -30.19
N PHE A 13 36.79 49.34 -31.23
CA PHE A 13 36.16 49.21 -32.55
C PHE A 13 36.21 47.81 -33.20
N ALA A 14 36.68 46.77 -32.49
CA ALA A 14 36.85 45.43 -33.04
C ALA A 14 35.72 44.42 -32.70
N LEU A 15 34.73 44.79 -31.87
CA LEU A 15 33.73 43.83 -31.35
C LEU A 15 32.27 44.10 -31.76
N ALA A 16 31.99 45.21 -32.45
CA ALA A 16 30.62 45.60 -32.83
C ALA A 16 30.15 45.07 -34.21
N ALA A 17 31.05 44.48 -35.00
CA ALA A 17 30.75 44.05 -36.37
C ALA A 17 30.25 42.59 -36.49
N LEU A 18 30.42 41.76 -35.45
CA LEU A 18 30.10 40.33 -35.52
C LEU A 18 28.65 39.99 -35.11
N THR A 19 27.97 40.85 -34.37
CA THR A 19 26.62 40.59 -33.82
C THR A 19 25.48 40.90 -34.78
N LEU A 20 25.69 41.76 -35.78
CA LEU A 20 24.60 42.14 -36.70
C LEU A 20 24.30 41.10 -37.79
N LEU A 21 25.27 40.26 -38.16
CA LEU A 21 25.10 39.27 -39.23
C LEU A 21 24.30 38.03 -38.79
N ALA A 22 24.34 37.68 -37.50
CA ALA A 22 23.60 36.53 -36.95
C ALA A 22 22.08 36.76 -36.87
N MET A 23 21.63 38.01 -36.72
CA MET A 23 20.21 38.32 -36.47
C MET A 23 19.33 38.25 -37.73
N VAL A 24 19.90 38.43 -38.92
CA VAL A 24 19.14 38.45 -40.19
C VAL A 24 18.78 37.04 -40.67
N ILE A 25 19.57 36.01 -40.34
CA ILE A 25 19.34 34.63 -40.79
C ILE A 25 18.21 33.95 -39.97
N ALA A 26 18.03 34.32 -38.70
CA ALA A 26 17.01 33.72 -37.84
C ALA A 26 15.57 34.05 -38.25
N LEU A 27 15.30 35.26 -38.79
CA LEU A 27 13.95 35.69 -39.16
C LEU A 27 13.40 35.00 -40.42
N ALA A 28 14.26 34.51 -41.31
CA ALA A 28 13.84 33.87 -42.56
C ALA A 28 13.28 32.44 -42.39
N ILE A 29 13.60 31.77 -41.27
CA ILE A 29 13.29 30.35 -41.06
C ILE A 29 11.92 30.15 -40.38
N PHE A 30 11.45 31.11 -39.59
CA PHE A 30 10.20 30.98 -38.81
C PHE A 30 8.91 31.35 -39.55
N GLY A 31 8.99 32.07 -40.69
CA GLY A 31 7.80 32.50 -41.44
C GLY A 31 7.06 31.37 -42.17
N GLY A 32 7.76 30.30 -42.57
CA GLY A 32 7.25 29.31 -43.54
C GLY A 32 6.39 28.17 -42.98
N ARG A 33 6.28 28.01 -41.65
CA ARG A 33 5.63 26.82 -41.03
C ARG A 33 4.21 27.02 -40.49
N ARG A 34 3.69 28.25 -40.42
CA ARG A 34 2.36 28.52 -39.82
C ARG A 34 1.15 28.26 -40.74
N THR A 35 1.34 28.07 -42.04
CA THR A 35 0.23 27.95 -43.01
C THR A 35 -0.16 26.52 -43.42
N GLN A 36 0.55 25.47 -42.98
CA GLN A 36 0.19 24.07 -43.31
C GLN A 36 -0.56 23.31 -42.20
N GLN A 37 -0.58 23.79 -40.95
CA GLN A 37 -1.29 23.09 -39.85
C GLN A 37 -2.81 23.35 -39.80
N ALA A 38 -3.31 24.43 -40.41
CA ALA A 38 -4.74 24.76 -40.39
C ALA A 38 -5.61 23.80 -41.24
N GLY A 39 -5.08 23.24 -42.32
CA GLY A 39 -5.83 22.34 -43.21
C GLY A 39 -6.07 20.94 -42.66
N ALA A 40 -5.22 20.47 -41.74
CA ALA A 40 -5.28 19.10 -41.21
C ALA A 40 -6.33 18.89 -40.09
N PHE A 41 -6.83 19.98 -39.49
CA PHE A 41 -7.76 19.91 -38.36
C PHE A 41 -9.21 19.62 -38.77
N ILE A 42 -9.65 20.08 -39.95
CA ILE A 42 -11.06 19.98 -40.37
C ILE A 42 -11.43 18.56 -40.82
N GLN A 43 -10.50 17.77 -41.37
CA GLN A 43 -10.79 16.38 -41.76
C GLN A 43 -10.80 15.38 -40.60
N ARG A 44 -10.00 15.57 -39.53
CA ARG A 44 -9.98 14.63 -38.39
C ARG A 44 -11.25 14.70 -37.52
N GLY A 45 -11.86 15.87 -37.37
CA GLY A 45 -13.11 16.02 -36.61
C GLY A 45 -14.30 15.25 -37.21
N ALA A 46 -14.33 15.09 -38.54
CA ALA A 46 -15.41 14.39 -39.23
C ALA A 46 -15.34 12.86 -39.06
N GLN A 47 -14.15 12.26 -38.94
CA GLN A 47 -14.03 10.81 -38.69
C GLN A 47 -14.26 10.45 -37.22
N ALA A 48 -13.74 11.24 -36.27
CA ALA A 48 -13.92 11.01 -34.84
C ALA A 48 -15.40 11.05 -34.39
N SER A 49 -16.25 11.74 -35.15
CA SER A 49 -17.69 11.87 -34.86
C SER A 49 -18.52 10.64 -35.27
N ALA A 50 -17.99 9.73 -36.10
CA ALA A 50 -18.71 8.56 -36.60
C ALA A 50 -18.46 7.28 -35.78
N GLU A 51 -17.27 7.13 -35.19
CA GLU A 51 -16.92 5.98 -34.34
C GLU A 51 -17.58 6.03 -32.94
N ALA A 52 -18.05 7.20 -32.52
CA ALA A 52 -18.72 7.40 -31.23
C ALA A 52 -20.17 6.89 -31.16
N ALA A 53 -20.74 6.35 -32.26
CA ALA A 53 -22.19 6.14 -32.41
C ALA A 53 -22.65 4.66 -32.47
N LEU A 54 -21.75 3.68 -32.36
CA LEU A 54 -22.11 2.24 -32.36
C LEU A 54 -21.52 1.53 -31.14
N GLY A 55 -22.37 1.26 -30.15
CA GLY A 55 -21.97 0.84 -28.82
C GLY A 55 -21.34 -0.55 -28.73
N GLN A 56 -20.39 -0.71 -27.80
CA GLN A 56 -19.79 -1.99 -27.45
C GLN A 56 -20.50 -2.62 -26.23
N PRO A 57 -20.96 -3.89 -26.32
CA PRO A 57 -21.44 -4.65 -25.16
C PRO A 57 -20.40 -4.87 -24.05
N ASP A 58 -19.12 -4.56 -24.32
CA ASP A 58 -18.00 -4.81 -23.40
C ASP A 58 -17.91 -3.82 -22.23
N ALA A 59 -18.48 -2.61 -22.30
CA ALA A 59 -18.37 -1.66 -21.18
C ALA A 59 -19.13 -2.16 -19.94
N ALA A 60 -20.42 -2.50 -20.08
CA ALA A 60 -21.21 -3.09 -19.00
C ALA A 60 -20.69 -4.47 -18.57
N ARG A 61 -20.08 -5.23 -19.49
CA ARG A 61 -19.47 -6.54 -19.20
C ARG A 61 -18.15 -6.42 -18.43
N ARG A 62 -17.35 -5.37 -18.69
CA ARG A 62 -16.19 -4.98 -17.89
C ARG A 62 -16.61 -4.53 -16.51
N THR A 63 -17.60 -3.65 -16.38
CA THR A 63 -18.13 -3.23 -15.06
C THR A 63 -18.68 -4.41 -14.25
N GLN A 64 -19.37 -5.38 -14.89
CA GLN A 64 -19.79 -6.61 -14.21
C GLN A 64 -18.62 -7.55 -13.85
N LEU A 65 -17.56 -7.61 -14.65
CA LEU A 65 -16.33 -8.33 -14.29
C LEU A 65 -15.59 -7.62 -13.15
N GLU A 66 -15.51 -6.30 -13.15
CA GLU A 66 -14.86 -5.46 -12.13
C GLU A 66 -15.61 -5.51 -10.79
N GLU A 67 -16.95 -5.45 -10.78
CA GLU A 67 -17.75 -5.71 -9.58
C GLU A 67 -17.65 -7.16 -9.10
N ALA A 68 -17.44 -8.14 -10.00
CA ALA A 68 -17.23 -9.53 -9.62
C ALA A 68 -15.83 -9.75 -9.03
N TYR A 69 -14.78 -9.19 -9.63
CA TYR A 69 -13.39 -9.25 -9.14
C TYR A 69 -13.21 -8.47 -7.83
N GLY A 70 -13.88 -7.33 -7.67
CA GLY A 70 -13.86 -6.55 -6.43
C GLY A 70 -14.45 -7.27 -5.22
N LYS A 71 -15.31 -8.29 -5.43
CA LYS A 71 -16.06 -9.02 -4.40
C LYS A 71 -15.47 -10.38 -4.01
N LEU A 72 -14.35 -10.82 -4.58
CA LEU A 72 -13.83 -12.16 -4.29
C LEU A 72 -13.18 -12.22 -2.89
N PRO A 73 -13.66 -13.10 -1.98
CA PRO A 73 -12.94 -13.42 -0.75
C PRO A 73 -11.66 -14.19 -1.09
N LEU A 74 -10.78 -14.34 -0.09
CA LEU A 74 -9.67 -15.30 -0.16
C LEU A 74 -10.23 -16.69 -0.47
N SER A 75 -10.00 -17.18 -1.69
CA SER A 75 -10.45 -18.50 -2.13
C SER A 75 -9.30 -19.50 -2.07
N PHE A 76 -9.64 -20.74 -1.71
CA PHE A 76 -8.72 -21.85 -1.62
C PHE A 76 -8.92 -22.76 -2.82
N GLU A 77 -7.96 -22.74 -3.75
CA GLU A 77 -7.93 -23.58 -4.92
C GLU A 77 -7.41 -24.98 -4.55
N ALA A 78 -8.08 -26.05 -4.98
CA ALA A 78 -7.61 -27.41 -4.77
C ALA A 78 -6.41 -27.73 -5.67
N ASN A 79 -5.38 -28.41 -5.16
CA ASN A 79 -4.25 -28.84 -5.98
C ASN A 79 -4.59 -30.08 -6.82
N GLY A 80 -4.88 -29.88 -8.11
CA GLY A 80 -4.98 -30.90 -9.14
C GLY A 80 -3.65 -31.20 -9.87
N GLY A 81 -2.51 -30.78 -9.30
CA GLY A 81 -1.18 -30.94 -9.90
C GLY A 81 -0.69 -29.71 -10.68
N GLN A 82 -1.26 -28.53 -10.44
CA GLN A 82 -0.74 -27.24 -10.92
C GLN A 82 0.40 -26.69 -10.05
N THR A 83 0.68 -27.32 -8.91
CA THR A 83 1.79 -27.00 -7.99
C THR A 83 2.30 -28.26 -7.30
N ASP A 84 3.35 -28.14 -6.47
CA ASP A 84 3.97 -29.20 -5.67
C ASP A 84 2.94 -30.14 -4.99
N GLU A 85 3.10 -31.46 -5.15
CA GLU A 85 2.15 -32.51 -4.72
C GLU A 85 1.86 -32.55 -3.20
N ARG A 86 2.74 -31.95 -2.39
CA ARG A 86 2.55 -31.83 -0.94
C ARG A 86 1.46 -30.82 -0.59
N VAL A 87 1.25 -29.82 -1.45
CA VAL A 87 0.18 -28.83 -1.32
C VAL A 87 -1.16 -29.50 -1.58
N LYS A 88 -2.13 -29.29 -0.69
CA LYS A 88 -3.52 -29.75 -0.83
C LYS A 88 -4.41 -28.63 -1.33
N PHE A 89 -4.24 -27.44 -0.76
CA PHE A 89 -4.93 -26.22 -1.16
C PHE A 89 -3.96 -25.06 -1.23
N LEU A 90 -4.26 -24.08 -2.07
CA LEU A 90 -3.49 -22.85 -2.18
C LEU A 90 -4.42 -21.65 -2.31
N ALA A 91 -4.00 -20.53 -1.77
CA ALA A 91 -4.60 -19.22 -2.03
C ALA A 91 -3.50 -18.28 -2.54
N ARG A 92 -3.83 -17.37 -3.44
CA ARG A 92 -2.88 -16.41 -4.01
C ARG A 92 -3.56 -15.07 -4.17
N GLY A 93 -2.86 -14.01 -3.81
CA GLY A 93 -3.27 -12.66 -4.10
C GLY A 93 -2.14 -11.87 -4.75
N GLU A 94 -2.38 -10.59 -4.93
CA GLU A 94 -1.28 -9.63 -5.03
C GLU A 94 -0.43 -9.71 -3.74
N GLY A 95 0.89 -9.53 -3.85
CA GLY A 95 1.82 -9.50 -2.72
C GLY A 95 2.04 -10.80 -1.93
N TYR A 96 1.14 -11.80 -1.97
CA TYR A 96 1.28 -13.03 -1.18
C TYR A 96 0.85 -14.32 -1.90
N GLY A 97 1.34 -15.43 -1.37
CA GLY A 97 0.88 -16.79 -1.70
C GLY A 97 0.80 -17.62 -0.43
N LEU A 98 -0.25 -18.42 -0.29
CA LEU A 98 -0.47 -19.37 0.78
C LEU A 98 -0.53 -20.77 0.19
N PHE A 99 0.23 -21.70 0.77
CA PHE A 99 0.22 -23.10 0.39
C PHE A 99 -0.04 -23.95 1.63
N LEU A 100 -1.16 -24.64 1.63
CA LEU A 100 -1.61 -25.49 2.72
C LEU A 100 -1.28 -26.95 2.40
N THR A 101 -0.44 -27.58 3.22
CA THR A 101 0.05 -28.97 3.03
C THR A 101 -0.71 -29.93 3.95
N ALA A 102 -0.13 -31.07 4.36
CA ALA A 102 -0.75 -31.95 5.36
C ALA A 102 -0.57 -31.41 6.80
N ASP A 103 0.59 -30.84 7.11
CA ASP A 103 1.03 -30.48 8.48
C ASP A 103 1.59 -29.05 8.60
N GLU A 104 1.68 -28.31 7.48
CA GLU A 104 2.25 -26.97 7.40
C GLU A 104 1.39 -26.01 6.55
N ALA A 105 1.31 -24.75 6.99
CA ALA A 105 0.92 -23.62 6.16
C ALA A 105 2.18 -22.82 5.78
N VAL A 106 2.37 -22.58 4.48
CA VAL A 106 3.50 -21.81 3.94
C VAL A 106 2.98 -20.50 3.38
N LEU A 107 3.32 -19.40 4.04
CA LEU A 107 3.04 -18.05 3.59
C LEU A 107 4.29 -17.49 2.91
N THR A 108 4.17 -17.17 1.62
CA THR A 108 5.19 -16.41 0.88
C THR A 108 4.75 -14.97 0.76
N LEU A 109 5.54 -14.03 1.27
CA LEU A 109 5.31 -12.59 1.16
C LEU A 109 6.31 -12.01 0.17
N ARG A 110 5.84 -11.23 -0.81
CA ARG A 110 6.67 -10.57 -1.81
C ARG A 110 6.82 -9.10 -1.45
N GLN A 111 8.02 -8.70 -1.09
CA GLN A 111 8.41 -7.30 -1.13
C GLN A 111 9.04 -7.00 -2.48
N ASP A 112 8.46 -6.07 -3.24
CA ASP A 112 9.11 -5.58 -4.45
C ASP A 112 10.34 -4.75 -4.06
N GLY A 113 11.49 -5.14 -4.59
CA GLY A 113 12.76 -4.49 -4.32
C GLY A 113 12.76 -3.10 -4.95
N GLY A 114 12.63 -2.07 -4.11
CA GLY A 114 12.53 -0.67 -4.55
C GLY A 114 13.58 -0.29 -5.60
N ARG A 115 13.12 0.35 -6.68
CA ARG A 115 14.01 0.83 -7.76
C ARG A 115 14.98 1.84 -7.18
N ARG A 116 16.27 1.49 -7.19
CA ARG A 116 17.34 2.38 -6.72
C ARG A 116 17.81 3.25 -7.89
N GLU A 117 17.29 4.48 -7.98
CA GLU A 117 17.86 5.47 -8.89
C GLU A 117 19.29 5.81 -8.46
N THR A 118 20.21 5.77 -9.42
CA THR A 118 21.56 6.30 -9.23
C THR A 118 21.64 7.66 -9.91
N ARG A 119 22.43 8.59 -9.34
CA ARG A 119 22.59 9.98 -9.83
C ARG A 119 23.36 10.04 -11.15
N GLN A 120 22.75 9.55 -12.21
CA GLN A 120 23.06 9.68 -13.64
C GLN A 120 21.98 8.86 -14.36
N GLY A 121 21.09 9.51 -15.12
CA GLY A 121 19.81 8.98 -15.64
C GLY A 121 19.90 7.81 -16.63
N THR A 122 20.53 6.73 -16.20
CA THR A 122 20.68 5.46 -16.90
C THR A 122 19.94 4.44 -16.08
N LEU A 123 18.84 3.92 -16.62
CA LEU A 123 18.10 2.79 -16.04
C LEU A 123 18.95 1.52 -16.10
N SER A 124 19.93 1.41 -15.20
CA SER A 124 20.52 0.12 -14.87
C SER A 124 19.42 -0.73 -14.26
N PRO A 125 19.14 -1.95 -14.76
CA PRO A 125 18.19 -2.83 -14.12
C PRO A 125 18.72 -3.15 -12.72
N SER A 126 18.11 -2.56 -11.70
CA SER A 126 18.35 -2.95 -10.32
C SER A 126 17.96 -4.42 -10.21
N SER A 127 18.97 -5.30 -10.13
CA SER A 127 18.81 -6.72 -9.88
C SER A 127 18.44 -7.02 -8.42
N SER A 128 17.81 -6.05 -7.75
CA SER A 128 17.01 -6.24 -6.54
C SER A 128 15.84 -7.15 -6.87
N ARG A 129 16.11 -8.46 -6.91
CA ARG A 129 15.11 -9.53 -6.85
C ARG A 129 14.04 -9.12 -5.84
N ALA A 130 12.77 -9.23 -6.24
CA ALA A 130 11.67 -9.20 -5.28
C ALA A 130 12.03 -10.15 -4.13
N VAL A 131 12.08 -9.61 -2.92
CA VAL A 131 12.45 -10.38 -1.73
C VAL A 131 11.23 -11.19 -1.37
N VAL A 132 11.26 -12.48 -1.71
CA VAL A 132 10.24 -13.44 -1.28
C VAL A 132 10.63 -13.91 0.11
N GLU A 133 9.97 -13.35 1.12
CA GLU A 133 10.03 -13.90 2.47
C GLU A 133 9.15 -15.14 2.54
N VAL A 134 9.59 -16.15 3.27
CA VAL A 134 8.83 -17.39 3.47
C VAL A 134 8.69 -17.62 4.96
N LEU A 135 7.45 -17.59 5.43
CA LEU A 135 7.06 -17.97 6.78
C LEU A 135 6.36 -19.33 6.72
N ARG A 136 6.85 -20.31 7.47
CA ARG A 136 6.29 -21.66 7.53
C ARG A 136 5.78 -21.92 8.93
N THR A 137 4.46 -22.02 9.06
CA THR A 137 3.77 -22.41 10.29
C THR A 137 3.56 -23.91 10.28
N LYS A 138 4.16 -24.63 11.22
CA LYS A 138 4.04 -26.08 11.38
C LYS A 138 3.28 -26.46 12.64
N LEU A 139 2.39 -27.44 12.55
CA LEU A 139 1.66 -27.99 13.69
C LEU A 139 2.52 -29.06 14.41
N VAL A 140 3.06 -28.73 15.59
CA VAL A 140 4.12 -29.52 16.25
C VAL A 140 3.55 -30.70 17.04
N GLY A 141 3.68 -31.89 16.44
CA GLY A 141 3.14 -33.14 16.99
C GLY A 141 1.70 -33.43 16.54
N ALA A 142 1.22 -32.72 15.52
CA ALA A 142 -0.04 -33.01 14.88
C ALA A 142 0.00 -34.35 14.11
N ASN A 143 -1.19 -34.82 13.76
CA ASN A 143 -1.39 -35.86 12.76
C ASN A 143 -0.68 -35.47 11.44
N SER A 144 0.23 -36.30 10.96
CA SER A 144 0.99 -36.06 9.73
C SER A 144 0.21 -36.35 8.44
N ALA A 145 -0.99 -36.92 8.55
CA ALA A 145 -1.89 -37.22 7.43
C ALA A 145 -3.36 -36.98 7.85
N PRO A 146 -3.75 -35.74 8.18
CA PRO A 146 -5.14 -35.41 8.47
C PRO A 146 -5.98 -35.50 7.19
N THR A 147 -7.29 -35.68 7.35
CA THR A 147 -8.21 -35.54 6.23
C THR A 147 -8.36 -34.04 5.94
N VAL A 148 -7.94 -33.61 4.74
CA VAL A 148 -8.03 -32.21 4.31
C VAL A 148 -9.09 -32.09 3.24
N SER A 149 -10.06 -31.21 3.44
CA SER A 149 -11.20 -31.01 2.53
C SER A 149 -11.49 -29.54 2.27
N GLY A 150 -11.87 -29.23 1.04
CA GLY A 150 -12.40 -27.92 0.68
C GLY A 150 -13.88 -27.86 1.06
N GLN A 151 -14.30 -26.77 1.70
CA GLN A 151 -15.68 -26.55 2.14
C GLN A 151 -16.23 -25.25 1.52
N ALA A 152 -17.55 -25.17 1.38
CA ALA A 152 -18.25 -24.10 0.64
C ALA A 152 -17.64 -23.88 -0.76
N GLU A 153 -17.82 -24.86 -1.65
CA GLU A 153 -17.31 -24.79 -3.03
C GLU A 153 -17.88 -23.57 -3.77
N LEU A 154 -16.99 -22.78 -4.35
CA LEU A 154 -17.30 -21.53 -5.02
C LEU A 154 -17.64 -21.80 -6.50
N ALA A 155 -18.53 -20.97 -7.06
CA ALA A 155 -18.99 -21.14 -8.44
C ALA A 155 -17.88 -20.92 -9.50
N HIS A 156 -16.80 -20.22 -9.14
CA HIS A 156 -15.68 -19.95 -10.06
C HIS A 156 -14.67 -21.11 -10.11
N LYS A 157 -14.11 -21.35 -11.30
CA LYS A 157 -13.13 -22.40 -11.56
C LYS A 157 -11.84 -21.83 -12.11
N SER A 158 -10.71 -22.40 -11.71
CA SER A 158 -9.39 -22.04 -12.24
C SER A 158 -8.98 -22.96 -13.40
N ASN A 159 -8.19 -22.43 -14.34
CA ASN A 159 -7.65 -23.18 -15.46
C ASN A 159 -6.17 -22.83 -15.65
N TYR A 160 -5.34 -23.85 -15.86
CA TYR A 160 -3.88 -23.78 -15.96
C TYR A 160 -3.43 -24.42 -17.27
N PHE A 161 -2.96 -23.60 -18.20
CA PHE A 161 -2.42 -24.04 -19.49
C PHE A 161 -0.88 -23.94 -19.46
N ILE A 162 -0.25 -24.77 -18.62
CA ILE A 162 1.18 -24.67 -18.31
C ILE A 162 2.02 -25.33 -19.43
N GLY A 163 2.68 -24.49 -20.24
CA GLY A 163 3.53 -24.94 -21.32
C GLY A 163 2.76 -25.52 -22.52
N ASN A 164 3.50 -26.10 -23.46
CA ASN A 164 2.99 -26.62 -24.73
C ASN A 164 2.57 -28.10 -24.70
N ASP A 165 2.48 -28.70 -23.51
CA ASP A 165 2.13 -30.11 -23.29
C ASP A 165 0.72 -30.21 -22.69
N PRO A 166 -0.31 -30.58 -23.47
CA PRO A 166 -1.69 -30.62 -23.01
C PRO A 166 -1.94 -31.58 -21.83
N SER A 167 -1.07 -32.58 -21.61
CA SER A 167 -1.20 -33.49 -20.46
C SER A 167 -0.93 -32.80 -19.12
N LYS A 168 -0.25 -31.65 -19.13
CA LYS A 168 0.03 -30.80 -17.98
C LYS A 168 -1.01 -29.71 -17.77
N TRP A 169 -1.95 -29.56 -18.69
CA TRP A 169 -3.03 -28.61 -18.52
C TRP A 169 -4.02 -29.11 -17.47
N ARG A 170 -4.56 -28.20 -16.66
CA ARG A 170 -5.59 -28.48 -15.64
C ARG A 170 -6.74 -27.53 -15.87
N THR A 171 -7.93 -28.06 -16.11
CA THR A 171 -9.14 -27.27 -16.31
C THR A 171 -10.17 -27.57 -15.24
N SER A 172 -11.11 -26.64 -15.04
CA SER A 172 -12.21 -26.77 -14.08
C SER A 172 -11.77 -27.03 -12.62
N VAL A 173 -10.61 -26.51 -12.22
CA VAL A 173 -10.09 -26.67 -10.85
C VAL A 173 -11.03 -25.95 -9.87
N SER A 174 -11.48 -26.65 -8.83
CA SER A 174 -12.40 -26.13 -7.83
C SER A 174 -11.73 -25.17 -6.86
N ASN A 175 -12.48 -24.12 -6.51
CA ASN A 175 -12.15 -23.15 -5.48
C ASN A 175 -13.15 -23.27 -4.32
N TYR A 176 -12.72 -22.99 -3.11
CA TYR A 176 -13.47 -23.19 -1.87
C TYR A 176 -13.38 -21.95 -0.98
N GLY A 177 -14.44 -21.67 -0.21
CA GLY A 177 -14.44 -20.58 0.77
C GLY A 177 -13.67 -20.91 2.04
N GLN A 178 -13.49 -22.20 2.35
CA GLN A 178 -12.76 -22.67 3.53
C GLN A 178 -12.00 -23.97 3.21
N VAL A 179 -10.98 -24.28 4.01
CA VAL A 179 -10.28 -25.59 4.02
C VAL A 179 -10.31 -26.15 5.43
N ARG A 180 -10.94 -27.30 5.60
CA ARG A 180 -11.04 -28.02 6.86
C ARG A 180 -10.01 -29.15 6.92
N TYR A 181 -9.33 -29.23 8.04
CA TYR A 181 -8.43 -30.29 8.45
C TYR A 181 -9.08 -31.05 9.62
N ASP A 182 -9.50 -32.28 9.39
CA ASP A 182 -10.09 -33.11 10.45
C ASP A 182 -8.97 -33.79 11.27
N LYS A 183 -9.09 -33.70 12.59
CA LYS A 183 -8.24 -34.36 13.60
C LYS A 183 -6.76 -34.06 13.39
N VAL A 184 -6.41 -32.77 13.35
CA VAL A 184 -5.02 -32.30 13.40
C VAL A 184 -4.37 -32.66 14.74
N TYR A 185 -5.14 -32.63 15.82
CA TYR A 185 -4.79 -33.23 17.11
C TYR A 185 -5.98 -34.08 17.61
N PRO A 186 -5.82 -34.92 18.64
CA PRO A 186 -6.92 -35.71 19.20
C PRO A 186 -8.08 -34.82 19.67
N GLY A 187 -9.20 -34.88 18.95
CA GLY A 187 -10.39 -34.07 19.23
C GLY A 187 -10.31 -32.61 18.77
N ILE A 188 -9.33 -32.24 17.93
CA ILE A 188 -9.15 -30.87 17.43
C ILE A 188 -9.11 -30.87 15.91
N ASP A 189 -10.01 -30.10 15.31
CA ASP A 189 -10.03 -29.79 13.88
C ASP A 189 -9.45 -28.38 13.66
N LEU A 190 -8.98 -28.10 12.44
CA LEU A 190 -8.46 -26.79 12.04
C LEU A 190 -9.18 -26.34 10.76
N ILE A 191 -9.71 -25.11 10.75
CA ILE A 191 -10.37 -24.54 9.57
C ILE A 191 -9.63 -23.28 9.16
N TYR A 192 -9.11 -23.23 7.94
CA TYR A 192 -8.68 -21.99 7.29
C TYR A 192 -9.85 -21.39 6.51
N TYR A 193 -10.05 -20.08 6.58
CA TYR A 193 -11.08 -19.39 5.81
C TYR A 193 -10.69 -17.96 5.47
N GLY A 194 -11.46 -17.36 4.56
CA GLY A 194 -11.28 -15.97 4.12
C GLY A 194 -12.28 -15.01 4.74
N ASN A 195 -11.81 -13.97 5.42
CA ASN A 195 -12.64 -12.87 5.92
C ASN A 195 -12.15 -11.54 5.34
N GLN A 196 -12.98 -10.83 4.55
CA GLN A 196 -12.63 -9.53 3.95
C GLN A 196 -11.22 -9.45 3.31
N ARG A 197 -10.81 -10.50 2.58
CA ARG A 197 -9.47 -10.70 1.94
C ARG A 197 -8.31 -11.02 2.91
N GLN A 198 -8.59 -11.24 4.18
CA GLN A 198 -7.65 -11.71 5.20
C GLN A 198 -7.69 -13.24 5.31
N LEU A 199 -6.56 -13.84 5.70
CA LEU A 199 -6.47 -15.25 6.08
C LEU A 199 -6.71 -15.38 7.58
N GLU A 200 -7.78 -16.09 7.96
CA GLU A 200 -8.07 -16.48 9.34
C GLU A 200 -8.01 -18.00 9.47
N TYR A 201 -7.84 -18.48 10.70
CA TYR A 201 -7.84 -19.90 10.99
C TYR A 201 -8.31 -20.23 12.41
N ASP A 202 -9.28 -21.14 12.53
CA ASP A 202 -9.82 -21.60 13.81
C ASP A 202 -9.26 -22.95 14.21
N PHE A 203 -8.90 -23.13 15.48
CA PHE A 203 -8.91 -24.45 16.11
C PHE A 203 -10.27 -24.72 16.75
N ILE A 204 -10.94 -25.78 16.31
CA ILE A 204 -12.22 -26.23 16.86
C ILE A 204 -11.97 -27.47 17.70
N LEU A 205 -12.13 -27.32 19.01
CA LEU A 205 -11.93 -28.36 20.01
C LEU A 205 -13.27 -29.00 20.37
N ALA A 206 -13.34 -30.32 20.26
CA ALA A 206 -14.43 -31.11 20.81
C ALA A 206 -14.41 -31.07 22.37
N PRO A 207 -15.55 -31.35 23.03
CA PRO A 207 -15.61 -31.48 24.49
C PRO A 207 -14.48 -32.36 25.06
N GLY A 208 -13.77 -31.84 26.05
CA GLY A 208 -12.64 -32.52 26.70
C GLY A 208 -11.34 -32.62 25.90
N ALA A 209 -11.21 -32.02 24.72
CA ALA A 209 -9.94 -31.99 23.98
C ALA A 209 -8.91 -31.07 24.67
N ASP A 210 -7.62 -31.44 24.60
CA ASP A 210 -6.54 -30.74 25.31
C ASP A 210 -6.03 -29.52 24.52
N THR A 211 -6.26 -28.32 25.07
CA THR A 211 -5.76 -27.05 24.53
C THR A 211 -4.23 -26.98 24.43
N HIS A 212 -3.51 -27.70 25.30
CA HIS A 212 -2.03 -27.70 25.33
C HIS A 212 -1.41 -28.55 24.22
N ALA A 213 -2.20 -29.39 23.54
CA ALA A 213 -1.74 -30.15 22.37
C ALA A 213 -1.38 -29.23 21.20
N ILE A 214 -2.05 -28.07 21.10
CA ILE A 214 -1.85 -27.12 20.00
C ILE A 214 -0.53 -26.38 20.17
N ARG A 215 0.44 -26.69 19.29
CA ARG A 215 1.73 -26.00 19.21
C ARG A 215 2.04 -25.61 17.77
N LEU A 216 2.44 -24.37 17.59
CA LEU A 216 2.80 -23.75 16.32
C LEU A 216 4.30 -23.45 16.31
N SER A 217 5.04 -24.03 15.36
CA SER A 217 6.43 -23.65 15.09
C SER A 217 6.49 -22.74 13.88
N PHE A 218 7.23 -21.63 13.98
CA PHE A 218 7.41 -20.65 12.91
C PHE A 218 8.85 -20.68 12.38
N ASP A 219 9.03 -21.32 11.23
CA ASP A 219 10.28 -21.28 10.45
C ASP A 219 10.28 -20.09 9.47
N GLY A 220 11.46 -19.53 9.20
CA GLY A 220 11.64 -18.27 8.45
C GLY A 220 11.57 -16.99 9.31
N ALA A 221 11.02 -17.06 10.52
CA ALA A 221 11.05 -15.95 11.47
C ALA A 221 12.42 -15.83 12.16
N ARG A 222 12.99 -14.61 12.15
CA ARG A 222 14.23 -14.25 12.86
C ARG A 222 14.03 -14.13 14.38
N ALA A 223 12.82 -13.80 14.81
CA ALA A 223 12.41 -13.80 16.21
C ALA A 223 10.90 -14.05 16.32
N VAL A 224 10.51 -14.80 17.33
CA VAL A 224 9.12 -15.06 17.72
C VAL A 224 8.96 -14.55 19.15
N ARG A 225 8.02 -13.65 19.39
CA ARG A 225 7.77 -13.06 20.71
C ARG A 225 6.28 -12.83 20.94
N VAL A 226 5.84 -12.92 22.18
CA VAL A 226 4.58 -12.32 22.62
C VAL A 226 4.92 -10.94 23.19
N ASP A 227 4.17 -9.90 22.83
CA ASP A 227 4.40 -8.54 23.32
C ASP A 227 3.51 -8.15 24.51
N GLU A 228 3.71 -6.93 25.04
CA GLU A 228 3.04 -6.46 26.26
C GLU A 228 1.50 -6.36 26.09
N SER A 229 1.02 -6.24 24.86
CA SER A 229 -0.41 -6.31 24.50
C SER A 229 -0.95 -7.75 24.35
N GLY A 230 -0.08 -8.76 24.45
CA GLY A 230 -0.44 -10.16 24.23
C GLY A 230 -0.48 -10.57 22.75
N GLU A 231 0.06 -9.76 21.83
CA GLU A 231 0.15 -10.11 20.41
C GLU A 231 1.32 -11.06 20.13
N LEU A 232 1.13 -12.01 19.22
CA LEU A 232 2.22 -12.80 18.68
C LEU A 232 2.89 -12.05 17.53
N VAL A 233 4.17 -11.72 17.70
CA VAL A 233 4.97 -10.99 16.71
C VAL A 233 6.07 -11.88 16.14
N LEU A 234 6.04 -12.03 14.82
CA LEU A 234 6.94 -12.84 14.01
C LEU A 234 7.82 -11.90 13.18
N LYS A 235 9.06 -11.66 13.61
CA LYS A 235 9.98 -10.76 12.92
C LYS A 235 10.63 -11.47 11.73
N LEU A 236 10.39 -10.99 10.52
CA LEU A 236 11.01 -11.47 9.29
C LEU A 236 12.27 -10.64 8.95
N ALA A 237 12.78 -10.74 7.73
CA ALA A 237 13.89 -9.92 7.24
C ALA A 237 13.43 -8.53 6.73
N GLY A 238 12.24 -8.47 6.13
CA GLY A 238 11.64 -7.27 5.54
C GLY A 238 10.55 -6.61 6.38
N GLY A 239 10.04 -7.25 7.42
CA GLY A 239 8.97 -6.70 8.28
C GLY A 239 8.68 -7.53 9.54
N GLU A 240 7.53 -7.28 10.16
CA GLU A 240 6.93 -8.13 11.19
C GLU A 240 5.57 -8.63 10.69
N VAL A 241 5.26 -9.92 10.90
CA VAL A 241 3.88 -10.44 10.84
C VAL A 241 3.35 -10.49 12.26
N ARG A 242 2.11 -10.02 12.47
CA ARG A 242 1.46 -9.98 13.78
C ARG A 242 0.16 -10.77 13.77
N GLN A 243 -0.09 -11.51 14.84
CA GLN A 243 -1.39 -12.09 15.15
C GLN A 243 -1.85 -11.49 16.48
N HIS A 244 -3.08 -10.96 16.51
CA HIS A 244 -3.69 -10.48 17.74
C HIS A 244 -3.82 -11.61 18.75
N ARG A 245 -3.95 -11.25 20.04
CA ARG A 245 -4.34 -12.18 21.10
C ARG A 245 -5.50 -13.10 20.61
N PRO A 246 -5.44 -14.41 20.89
CA PRO A 246 -6.48 -15.33 20.46
C PRO A 246 -7.83 -14.98 21.10
N VAL A 247 -8.88 -14.90 20.28
CA VAL A 247 -10.25 -14.86 20.77
C VAL A 247 -10.68 -16.29 21.04
N VAL A 248 -10.86 -16.63 22.32
CA VAL A 248 -11.29 -17.97 22.72
C VAL A 248 -12.73 -17.91 23.18
N TYR A 249 -13.57 -18.86 22.75
CA TYR A 249 -14.99 -18.81 23.07
C TYR A 249 -15.70 -20.16 22.98
N GLN A 250 -16.88 -20.22 23.59
CA GLN A 250 -17.83 -21.32 23.49
C GLN A 250 -19.16 -20.79 22.94
N GLU A 251 -19.90 -21.60 22.17
CA GLU A 251 -21.28 -21.29 21.79
C GLU A 251 -22.24 -22.13 22.62
N ILE A 252 -22.90 -21.49 23.59
CA ILE A 252 -23.80 -22.16 24.53
C ILE A 252 -25.19 -21.58 24.35
N GLY A 253 -26.14 -22.42 23.93
CA GLY A 253 -27.52 -21.99 23.64
C GLY A 253 -27.64 -20.98 22.48
N GLY A 254 -26.68 -20.97 21.55
CA GLY A 254 -26.62 -19.99 20.44
C GLY A 254 -26.04 -18.63 20.84
N VAL A 255 -25.42 -18.51 22.02
CA VAL A 255 -24.74 -17.30 22.48
C VAL A 255 -23.24 -17.55 22.58
N ARG A 256 -22.44 -16.69 21.96
CA ARG A 256 -20.97 -16.67 22.09
C ARG A 256 -20.59 -16.20 23.49
N GLN A 257 -19.91 -17.06 24.25
CA GLN A 257 -19.34 -16.76 25.55
C GLN A 257 -17.81 -16.73 25.43
N GLU A 258 -17.21 -15.56 25.63
CA GLU A 258 -15.74 -15.43 25.60
C GLU A 258 -15.10 -16.10 26.81
N VAL A 259 -13.96 -16.75 26.55
CA VAL A 259 -13.07 -17.37 27.54
C VAL A 259 -11.74 -16.63 27.45
N ALA A 260 -11.10 -16.35 28.59
CA ALA A 260 -9.79 -15.74 28.58
C ALA A 260 -8.77 -16.64 27.86
N GLY A 261 -8.02 -16.09 26.91
CA GLY A 261 -7.00 -16.82 26.16
C GLY A 261 -5.81 -15.94 25.81
N HIS A 262 -4.61 -16.52 25.78
CA HIS A 262 -3.40 -15.83 25.33
C HIS A 262 -2.37 -16.78 24.72
N TYR A 263 -1.44 -16.22 23.94
CA TYR A 263 -0.28 -16.95 23.46
C TYR A 263 0.76 -17.14 24.55
N VAL A 264 1.45 -18.27 24.50
CA VAL A 264 2.59 -18.57 25.36
C VAL A 264 3.73 -19.18 24.56
N LEU A 265 4.94 -18.61 24.72
CA LEU A 265 6.15 -19.15 24.12
C LEU A 265 6.48 -20.50 24.77
N LYS A 266 6.55 -21.56 23.95
CA LYS A 266 7.02 -22.90 24.38
C LYS A 266 8.48 -23.15 23.97
N GLY A 267 9.05 -22.31 23.10
CA GLY A 267 10.45 -22.34 22.68
C GLY A 267 10.87 -21.07 21.93
N LYS A 268 12.03 -21.09 21.27
CA LYS A 268 12.55 -19.92 20.51
C LYS A 268 11.71 -19.54 19.29
N SER A 269 11.02 -20.53 18.71
CA SER A 269 10.17 -20.40 17.53
C SER A 269 8.82 -21.10 17.70
N GLU A 270 8.51 -21.57 18.91
CA GLU A 270 7.31 -22.36 19.22
C GLU A 270 6.37 -21.59 20.14
N VAL A 271 5.09 -21.58 19.77
CA VAL A 271 3.99 -20.93 20.49
C VAL A 271 2.90 -21.96 20.76
N GLY A 272 2.29 -21.91 21.94
CA GLY A 272 1.02 -22.57 22.22
C GLY A 272 0.02 -21.58 22.83
N PHE A 273 -1.07 -22.11 23.33
CA PHE A 273 -2.14 -21.34 23.95
C PHE A 273 -2.23 -21.66 25.45
N GLU A 274 -2.58 -20.65 26.24
CA GLU A 274 -3.09 -20.83 27.60
C GLU A 274 -4.50 -20.24 27.67
N VAL A 275 -5.43 -21.07 28.15
CA VAL A 275 -6.88 -20.81 28.19
C VAL A 275 -7.34 -20.81 29.64
N GLY A 276 -8.20 -19.86 29.99
CA GLY A 276 -8.82 -19.74 31.31
C GLY A 276 -9.83 -20.86 31.60
N GLN A 277 -10.65 -20.70 32.63
CA GLN A 277 -11.70 -21.68 32.93
C GLN A 277 -12.85 -21.60 31.91
N TYR A 278 -13.31 -22.76 31.45
CA TYR A 278 -14.42 -22.94 30.51
C TYR A 278 -15.19 -24.22 30.84
N ASP A 279 -16.38 -24.40 30.27
CA ASP A 279 -17.14 -25.66 30.40
C ASP A 279 -16.56 -26.71 29.46
N ALA A 280 -15.74 -27.63 30.00
CA ALA A 280 -15.12 -28.71 29.23
C ALA A 280 -16.12 -29.72 28.62
N SER A 281 -17.41 -29.66 28.99
CA SER A 281 -18.49 -30.45 28.34
C SER A 281 -18.98 -29.85 27.03
N GLN A 282 -18.62 -28.59 26.73
CA GLN A 282 -18.99 -27.88 25.51
C GLN A 282 -17.78 -27.76 24.57
N PRO A 283 -18.00 -27.60 23.25
CA PRO A 283 -16.94 -27.24 22.31
C PRO A 283 -16.24 -25.93 22.70
N LEU A 284 -15.01 -25.76 22.23
CA LEU A 284 -14.22 -24.53 22.41
C LEU A 284 -13.61 -24.15 21.06
N VAL A 285 -13.64 -22.87 20.71
CA VAL A 285 -12.97 -22.33 19.51
C VAL A 285 -11.84 -21.41 19.95
N ILE A 286 -10.68 -21.53 19.30
CA ILE A 286 -9.53 -20.63 19.45
C ILE A 286 -9.26 -19.97 18.09
N ASP A 287 -9.51 -18.67 18.01
CA ASP A 287 -9.43 -17.81 16.82
C ASP A 287 -8.28 -16.78 16.96
N PRO A 288 -7.07 -17.07 16.43
CA PRO A 288 -5.97 -16.12 16.28
C PRO A 288 -6.12 -15.15 15.08
N VAL A 289 -6.75 -14.00 15.33
CA VAL A 289 -7.07 -12.97 14.32
C VAL A 289 -5.82 -12.24 13.75
N LEU A 290 -5.82 -12.02 12.44
CA LEU A 290 -4.91 -11.11 11.72
C LEU A 290 -5.58 -9.73 11.59
N VAL A 291 -4.96 -8.63 12.03
CA VAL A 291 -5.63 -7.30 12.13
C VAL A 291 -6.19 -6.81 10.78
N TYR A 292 -5.27 -6.59 9.83
CA TYR A 292 -5.53 -6.40 8.41
C TYR A 292 -4.21 -6.37 7.64
N SER A 293 -4.30 -6.66 6.34
CA SER A 293 -3.33 -6.24 5.34
C SER A 293 -4.13 -5.83 4.12
N THR A 294 -3.95 -4.61 3.63
CA THR A 294 -4.76 -4.04 2.55
C THR A 294 -3.91 -3.21 1.60
N TYR A 295 -4.44 -2.95 0.41
CA TYR A 295 -3.82 -2.11 -0.61
C TYR A 295 -4.39 -0.69 -0.53
N LEU A 296 -3.51 0.30 -0.66
CA LEU A 296 -3.84 1.71 -0.75
C LEU A 296 -3.09 2.30 -1.94
N GLY A 297 -3.84 2.61 -3.00
CA GLY A 297 -3.33 3.04 -4.29
C GLY A 297 -4.43 2.98 -5.35
N GLY A 298 -4.15 3.53 -6.53
CA GLY A 298 -4.94 3.37 -7.75
C GLY A 298 -4.18 2.55 -8.79
N LEU A 299 -4.43 2.81 -10.08
CA LEU A 299 -3.88 2.04 -11.21
C LEU A 299 -2.46 2.43 -11.63
N SER A 300 -1.86 3.47 -11.03
CA SER A 300 -0.52 3.99 -11.38
C SER A 300 0.49 3.80 -10.25
N ALA A 301 1.60 4.53 -10.26
CA ALA A 301 2.64 4.41 -9.24
C ALA A 301 2.23 5.12 -7.96
N ASP A 302 2.20 4.37 -6.85
CA ASP A 302 1.91 4.86 -5.51
C ASP A 302 3.01 4.42 -4.53
N SER A 303 3.35 5.26 -3.55
CA SER A 303 4.40 4.96 -2.58
C SER A 303 4.16 5.63 -1.24
N ALA A 304 3.87 4.83 -0.20
CA ALA A 304 3.77 5.28 1.18
C ALA A 304 5.17 5.43 1.81
N ASN A 305 5.45 6.60 2.38
CA ASN A 305 6.76 6.97 2.95
C ASN A 305 6.72 7.12 4.48
N GLY A 306 5.56 7.48 5.05
CA GLY A 306 5.39 7.72 6.48
C GLY A 306 4.07 7.14 7.01
N VAL A 307 4.09 6.70 8.27
CA VAL A 307 2.92 6.21 9.00
C VAL A 307 2.92 6.71 10.45
N ALA A 308 1.75 7.05 10.97
CA ALA A 308 1.50 7.38 12.38
C ALA A 308 0.17 6.73 12.83
N ILE A 309 -0.01 6.50 14.13
CA ILE A 309 -1.22 5.89 14.71
C ILE A 309 -1.80 6.85 15.76
N ASP A 310 -3.12 7.07 15.78
CA ASP A 310 -3.78 7.86 16.84
C ASP A 310 -4.16 7.01 18.07
N ALA A 311 -4.58 7.67 19.15
CA ALA A 311 -4.97 7.01 20.39
C ALA A 311 -6.22 6.11 20.26
N GLN A 312 -6.94 6.20 19.14
CA GLN A 312 -8.10 5.36 18.81
C GLN A 312 -7.71 4.19 17.87
N GLY A 313 -6.42 4.05 17.53
CA GLY A 313 -5.89 2.97 16.69
C GLY A 313 -6.03 3.19 15.18
N ASN A 314 -6.44 4.39 14.73
CA ASN A 314 -6.51 4.69 13.30
C ASN A 314 -5.11 4.89 12.73
N ALA A 315 -4.85 4.30 11.56
CA ALA A 315 -3.58 4.48 10.86
C ALA A 315 -3.63 5.69 9.91
N TYR A 316 -2.65 6.58 10.04
CA TYR A 316 -2.44 7.73 9.18
C TYR A 316 -1.23 7.47 8.29
N LEU A 317 -1.41 7.56 6.96
CA LEU A 317 -0.35 7.34 5.98
C LEU A 317 -0.11 8.61 5.15
N THR A 318 1.13 8.83 4.76
CA THR A 318 1.51 9.80 3.73
C THR A 318 2.53 9.22 2.77
N GLY A 319 2.62 9.82 1.58
CA GLY A 319 3.46 9.35 0.50
C GLY A 319 3.37 10.25 -0.73
N SER A 320 3.56 9.65 -1.89
CA SER A 320 3.31 10.26 -3.21
C SER A 320 2.49 9.31 -4.09
N THR A 321 1.66 9.88 -4.96
CA THR A 321 0.76 9.17 -5.88
C THR A 321 0.78 9.81 -7.27
N ASN A 322 0.85 8.98 -8.31
CA ASN A 322 0.58 9.36 -9.70
C ASN A 322 -0.80 8.86 -10.20
N SER A 323 -1.58 8.25 -9.31
CA SER A 323 -2.85 7.59 -9.65
C SER A 323 -3.98 8.60 -9.70
N LEU A 324 -4.59 8.80 -10.87
CA LEU A 324 -5.80 9.64 -11.04
C LEU A 324 -7.02 9.10 -10.27
N ASP A 325 -6.99 7.80 -10.01
CA ASP A 325 -7.98 7.00 -9.30
C ASP A 325 -7.53 6.65 -7.87
N PHE A 326 -6.54 7.37 -7.30
CA PHE A 326 -6.14 7.17 -5.91
C PHE A 326 -7.37 7.33 -4.99
N PRO A 327 -7.58 6.42 -4.00
CA PRO A 327 -8.77 6.47 -3.15
C PRO A 327 -8.89 7.80 -2.39
N VAL A 328 -9.98 8.52 -2.64
CA VAL A 328 -10.37 9.76 -1.94
C VAL A 328 -11.74 9.63 -1.28
N THR A 329 -11.97 10.37 -0.20
CA THR A 329 -13.26 10.38 0.51
C THR A 329 -14.09 11.63 0.18
N PRO A 330 -15.43 11.55 0.26
CA PRO A 330 -16.29 12.74 0.15
C PRO A 330 -15.87 13.83 1.15
N GLY A 331 -15.69 15.07 0.67
CA GLY A 331 -15.24 16.18 1.50
C GLY A 331 -13.73 16.22 1.78
N ALA A 332 -12.92 15.41 1.11
CA ALA A 332 -11.46 15.55 1.09
C ALA A 332 -11.02 16.97 0.71
N PHE A 333 -9.90 17.43 1.29
CA PHE A 333 -9.31 18.74 1.00
C PHE A 333 -9.02 18.92 -0.51
N GLN A 334 -8.51 17.86 -1.14
CA GLN A 334 -8.25 17.79 -2.58
C GLN A 334 -8.67 16.40 -3.09
N SER A 335 -9.62 16.36 -4.03
CA SER A 335 -10.24 15.13 -4.53
C SER A 335 -9.70 14.64 -5.88
N THR A 336 -8.79 15.38 -6.51
CA THR A 336 -8.14 15.04 -7.78
C THR A 336 -6.70 15.53 -7.79
N ILE A 337 -5.81 14.82 -8.48
CA ILE A 337 -4.51 15.39 -8.85
C ILE A 337 -4.73 16.67 -9.67
N ILE A 338 -3.87 17.69 -9.50
CA ILE A 338 -3.97 18.93 -10.29
C ILE A 338 -3.28 18.79 -11.66
N ASN A 339 -2.24 17.96 -11.75
CA ASN A 339 -1.50 17.68 -12.98
C ASN A 339 -1.09 16.20 -13.04
N ASP A 340 -1.56 15.49 -14.07
CA ASP A 340 -1.34 14.04 -14.24
C ASP A 340 0.10 13.65 -14.63
N SER A 341 0.93 14.65 -14.97
CA SER A 341 2.32 14.47 -15.37
C SER A 341 3.30 14.43 -14.19
N TYR A 342 2.84 14.74 -12.97
CA TYR A 342 3.63 14.71 -11.74
C TYR A 342 2.95 13.85 -10.66
N SER A 343 3.61 13.66 -9.53
CA SER A 343 3.01 12.99 -8.37
C SER A 343 2.56 14.04 -7.35
N ASP A 344 1.33 13.96 -6.86
CA ASP A 344 0.93 14.72 -5.68
C ASP A 344 1.33 13.93 -4.42
N ALA A 345 1.50 14.62 -3.27
CA ALA A 345 1.50 13.92 -1.99
C ALA A 345 0.07 13.43 -1.67
N PHE A 346 -0.06 12.49 -0.73
CA PHE A 346 -1.37 12.09 -0.21
C PHE A 346 -1.37 12.05 1.32
N VAL A 347 -2.57 12.13 1.90
CA VAL A 347 -2.81 11.91 3.32
C VAL A 347 -4.06 11.05 3.49
N THR A 348 -3.89 9.87 4.07
CA THR A 348 -4.98 8.89 4.26
C THR A 348 -5.08 8.49 5.72
N LYS A 349 -6.30 8.51 6.26
CA LYS A 349 -6.63 7.93 7.57
C LYS A 349 -7.48 6.69 7.38
N ILE A 350 -7.03 5.54 7.87
CA ILE A 350 -7.71 4.25 7.83
C ILE A 350 -8.25 3.93 9.23
N ASN A 351 -9.46 3.36 9.30
CA ASN A 351 -10.04 2.93 10.58
C ASN A 351 -9.21 1.79 11.24
N PRO A 352 -9.37 1.52 12.54
CA PRO A 352 -8.50 0.58 13.26
C PRO A 352 -8.62 -0.87 12.77
N THR A 353 -9.71 -1.19 12.07
CA THR A 353 -9.97 -2.51 11.47
C THR A 353 -9.44 -2.64 10.03
N GLY A 354 -8.88 -1.58 9.43
CA GLY A 354 -8.36 -1.59 8.05
C GLY A 354 -9.42 -1.71 6.95
N THR A 355 -10.71 -1.62 7.29
CA THR A 355 -11.84 -1.90 6.41
C THR A 355 -12.39 -0.67 5.69
N ALA A 356 -12.09 0.53 6.17
CA ALA A 356 -12.57 1.78 5.57
C ALA A 356 -11.58 2.94 5.76
N LEU A 357 -11.56 3.83 4.77
CA LEU A 357 -10.92 5.14 4.89
C LEU A 357 -11.83 6.05 5.72
N VAL A 358 -11.32 6.56 6.85
CA VAL A 358 -11.96 7.63 7.63
C VAL A 358 -11.89 8.94 6.85
N TYR A 359 -10.73 9.20 6.24
CA TYR A 359 -10.59 10.17 5.16
C TYR A 359 -9.43 9.79 4.24
N SER A 360 -9.42 10.30 3.01
CA SER A 360 -8.25 10.26 2.13
C SER A 360 -8.28 11.43 1.14
N THR A 361 -7.15 12.10 0.98
CA THR A 361 -6.99 13.32 0.19
C THR A 361 -5.65 13.33 -0.53
N TYR A 362 -5.61 13.93 -1.71
CA TYR A 362 -4.36 14.42 -2.29
C TYR A 362 -3.87 15.65 -1.48
N LEU A 363 -2.61 16.01 -1.67
CA LEU A 363 -1.97 17.21 -1.17
C LEU A 363 -0.88 17.62 -2.16
N GLY A 364 -1.22 18.49 -3.11
CA GLY A 364 -0.26 18.97 -4.09
C GLY A 364 -0.69 20.25 -4.80
N ALA A 365 0.10 20.63 -5.80
CA ALA A 365 0.00 21.89 -6.53
C ALA A 365 -0.05 21.74 -8.06
N GLY A 366 -0.06 20.50 -8.56
CA GLY A 366 0.22 20.22 -9.98
C GLY A 366 1.72 20.19 -10.29
N ALA A 367 2.50 19.91 -9.24
CA ALA A 367 3.94 19.87 -9.11
C ALA A 367 4.39 18.46 -8.71
N GLY A 368 5.70 18.20 -8.67
CA GLY A 368 6.27 17.04 -7.97
C GLY A 368 6.20 17.22 -6.44
N ASP A 369 5.13 16.72 -5.82
CA ASP A 369 4.92 16.75 -4.38
C ASP A 369 5.09 15.36 -3.76
N SER A 370 5.74 15.27 -2.58
CA SER A 370 5.91 13.99 -1.91
C SER A 370 6.02 14.12 -0.40
N GLY A 371 5.02 13.58 0.31
CA GLY A 371 5.05 13.44 1.77
C GLY A 371 6.09 12.40 2.19
N LYS A 372 6.93 12.73 3.17
CA LYS A 372 8.01 11.89 3.69
C LYS A 372 7.82 11.50 5.16
N GLY A 373 7.25 12.39 5.96
CA GLY A 373 6.94 12.15 7.38
C GLY A 373 5.52 12.57 7.73
N ILE A 374 4.88 11.83 8.62
CA ILE A 374 3.55 12.14 9.17
C ILE A 374 3.56 11.96 10.69
N GLY A 375 2.85 12.82 11.40
CA GLY A 375 2.59 12.73 12.83
C GLY A 375 1.16 13.18 13.13
N VAL A 376 0.64 12.87 14.33
CA VAL A 376 -0.74 13.16 14.70
C VAL A 376 -0.81 13.71 16.14
N ASP A 377 -1.66 14.71 16.38
CA ASP A 377 -1.93 15.21 17.74
C ASP A 377 -3.13 14.51 18.40
N ALA A 378 -3.31 14.72 19.71
CA ALA A 378 -4.40 14.12 20.48
C ALA A 378 -5.80 14.55 20.02
N GLN A 379 -5.91 15.59 19.20
CA GLN A 379 -7.16 16.02 18.57
C GLN A 379 -7.38 15.34 17.20
N GLY A 380 -6.44 14.52 16.74
CA GLY A 380 -6.51 13.77 15.48
C GLY A 380 -6.06 14.56 14.24
N ASN A 381 -5.46 15.73 14.40
CA ASN A 381 -4.95 16.50 13.27
C ASN A 381 -3.69 15.84 12.71
N ALA A 382 -3.63 15.63 11.40
CA ALA A 382 -2.45 15.09 10.73
C ALA A 382 -1.47 16.22 10.39
N TYR A 383 -0.23 16.07 10.83
CA TYR A 383 0.89 16.91 10.40
C TYR A 383 1.69 16.12 9.38
N VAL A 384 2.05 16.74 8.26
CA VAL A 384 2.78 16.10 7.16
C VAL A 384 3.96 16.99 6.80
N THR A 385 5.11 16.38 6.54
CA THR A 385 6.28 17.05 6.00
C THR A 385 6.81 16.30 4.79
N GLY A 386 7.48 17.02 3.90
CA GLY A 386 8.02 16.45 2.68
C GLY A 386 8.70 17.50 1.81
N VAL A 387 8.59 17.32 0.49
CA VAL A 387 9.16 18.20 -0.54
C VAL A 387 8.10 18.57 -1.57
N THR A 388 8.20 19.78 -2.11
CA THR A 388 7.40 20.34 -3.21
C THR A 388 8.34 21.06 -4.19
N ASP A 389 8.07 21.02 -5.51
CA ASP A 389 8.98 21.54 -6.54
C ASP A 389 8.76 23.01 -6.93
N GLY A 390 9.66 23.56 -7.74
CA GLY A 390 9.67 24.96 -8.18
C GLY A 390 8.43 25.48 -8.93
N SER A 391 7.51 24.63 -9.37
CA SER A 391 6.20 25.09 -9.87
C SER A 391 5.27 25.56 -8.73
N ALA A 392 5.55 25.19 -7.48
CA ALA A 392 4.84 25.66 -6.29
C ALA A 392 4.84 27.20 -6.12
N GLY A 393 5.76 27.93 -6.77
CA GLY A 393 5.80 29.39 -6.79
C GLY A 393 4.76 30.07 -7.70
N LEU A 394 3.95 29.33 -8.45
CA LEU A 394 2.87 29.88 -9.28
C LEU A 394 1.64 30.23 -8.41
N PRO A 395 0.80 31.21 -8.82
CA PRO A 395 -0.43 31.51 -8.08
C PRO A 395 -1.41 30.33 -8.11
N PRO A 396 -2.30 30.18 -7.10
CA PRO A 396 -3.35 29.16 -7.11
C PRO A 396 -4.20 29.18 -8.40
N PRO A 397 -4.56 28.02 -8.96
CA PRO A 397 -4.47 26.68 -8.37
C PRO A 397 -3.11 25.98 -8.49
N SER A 398 -2.09 26.60 -9.10
CA SER A 398 -0.82 25.96 -9.46
C SER A 398 0.32 26.10 -8.44
N GLY A 399 0.03 26.41 -7.17
CA GLY A 399 1.03 26.63 -6.13
C GLY A 399 0.72 25.85 -4.85
N PHE A 400 1.75 25.36 -4.14
CA PHE A 400 1.54 24.54 -2.94
C PHE A 400 0.77 25.35 -1.88
N PRO A 401 -0.31 24.81 -1.32
CA PRO A 401 -1.25 25.62 -0.56
C PRO A 401 -0.62 26.07 0.76
N THR A 402 -0.52 27.38 0.98
CA THR A 402 0.00 27.96 2.22
C THR A 402 -1.12 28.53 3.08
N VAL A 403 -1.09 28.27 4.39
CA VAL A 403 -2.10 28.69 5.37
C VAL A 403 -1.40 29.02 6.68
N ASN A 404 -1.58 30.24 7.20
CA ASN A 404 -0.91 30.70 8.43
C ASN A 404 0.63 30.52 8.40
N ALA A 405 1.23 30.58 7.21
CA ALA A 405 2.60 30.17 6.95
C ALA A 405 3.67 31.03 7.65
N PHE A 406 4.79 30.41 8.01
CA PHE A 406 6.01 31.11 8.40
C PHE A 406 6.77 31.65 7.17
N GLN A 407 6.87 30.81 6.13
CA GLN A 407 7.37 31.14 4.81
C GLN A 407 6.24 30.86 3.81
N SER A 408 5.65 31.93 3.27
CA SER A 408 4.53 31.85 2.30
C SER A 408 4.99 31.86 0.84
N THR A 409 6.29 32.00 0.60
CA THR A 409 6.90 32.06 -0.74
C THR A 409 7.94 30.96 -0.89
N PHE A 410 7.80 30.17 -1.94
CA PHE A 410 8.79 29.19 -2.38
C PHE A 410 10.14 29.87 -2.66
N GLY A 411 11.24 29.26 -2.20
CA GLY A 411 12.57 29.87 -2.23
C GLY A 411 13.52 29.36 -3.32
N GLY A 412 13.57 28.04 -3.55
CA GLY A 412 14.68 27.41 -4.26
C GLY A 412 14.36 26.70 -5.58
N THR A 413 14.74 25.42 -5.67
CA THR A 413 14.36 24.50 -6.76
C THR A 413 13.38 23.42 -6.29
N ASP A 414 13.54 22.98 -5.04
CA ASP A 414 12.55 22.23 -4.27
C ASP A 414 12.60 22.78 -2.84
N ASP A 415 11.46 23.08 -2.23
CA ASP A 415 11.40 23.50 -0.81
C ASP A 415 10.83 22.34 0.03
N ALA A 416 11.26 22.24 1.28
CA ALA A 416 10.54 21.40 2.22
C ALA A 416 9.19 22.06 2.57
N PHE A 417 8.18 21.25 2.90
CA PHE A 417 6.90 21.77 3.41
C PHE A 417 6.57 21.20 4.79
N VAL A 418 5.76 21.95 5.55
CA VAL A 418 5.13 21.47 6.80
C VAL A 418 3.66 21.86 6.78
N THR A 419 2.80 20.85 6.73
CA THR A 419 1.34 20.97 6.61
C THR A 419 0.66 20.38 7.85
N LYS A 420 -0.43 21.00 8.33
CA LYS A 420 -1.35 20.47 9.32
C LYS A 420 -2.76 20.42 8.73
N LEU A 421 -3.33 19.24 8.56
CA LEU A 421 -4.73 19.00 8.21
C LEU A 421 -5.60 18.86 9.47
N ASN A 422 -6.87 19.26 9.35
CA ASN A 422 -7.89 18.99 10.37
C ASN A 422 -8.20 17.48 10.50
N PRO A 423 -8.91 17.02 11.55
CA PRO A 423 -9.08 15.58 11.82
C PRO A 423 -9.97 14.85 10.80
N THR A 424 -10.67 15.60 9.95
CA THR A 424 -11.51 15.10 8.86
C THR A 424 -10.81 15.12 7.50
N GLY A 425 -9.55 15.57 7.41
CA GLY A 425 -8.79 15.65 6.15
C GLY A 425 -9.38 16.61 5.11
N SER A 426 -10.21 17.57 5.53
CA SER A 426 -11.00 18.44 4.66
C SER A 426 -10.46 19.87 4.54
N GLN A 427 -9.61 20.31 5.47
CA GLN A 427 -9.06 21.66 5.51
C GLN A 427 -7.66 21.69 6.11
N LEU A 428 -6.80 22.58 5.60
CA LEU A 428 -5.52 22.93 6.19
C LEU A 428 -5.73 23.91 7.35
N ILE A 429 -5.11 23.63 8.49
CA ILE A 429 -5.02 24.51 9.67
C ILE A 429 -3.75 25.37 9.58
N PHE A 430 -2.67 24.77 9.06
CA PHE A 430 -1.37 25.39 8.85
C PHE A 430 -0.73 24.74 7.62
N SER A 431 0.01 25.51 6.83
CA SER A 431 0.88 25.00 5.77
C SER A 431 1.91 26.06 5.40
N THR A 432 3.19 25.68 5.39
CA THR A 432 4.33 26.56 5.14
C THR A 432 5.38 25.87 4.27
N TYR A 433 6.11 26.64 3.49
CA TYR A 433 7.43 26.23 3.00
C TYR A 433 8.47 26.29 4.12
N MET A 434 9.62 25.67 3.88
CA MET A 434 10.82 25.71 4.70
C MET A 434 12.03 25.43 3.79
N GLY A 435 12.67 26.49 3.29
CA GLY A 435 13.76 26.36 2.32
C GLY A 435 14.60 27.62 2.11
N GLY A 436 15.71 27.44 1.40
CA GLY A 436 16.64 28.46 0.94
C GLY A 436 16.49 28.74 -0.57
N ASN A 437 17.61 28.84 -1.30
CA ASN A 437 17.62 29.08 -2.75
C ASN A 437 17.91 27.81 -3.59
N ASP A 438 18.05 26.64 -2.95
CA ASP A 438 18.48 25.39 -3.58
C ASP A 438 17.40 24.28 -3.36
N THR A 439 17.79 23.01 -3.22
CA THR A 439 16.87 21.91 -2.86
C THR A 439 16.89 21.67 -1.35
N ASP A 440 15.75 21.87 -0.69
CA ASP A 440 15.50 21.56 0.71
C ASP A 440 14.45 20.42 0.82
N ILE A 441 14.70 19.44 1.70
CA ILE A 441 13.83 18.27 1.88
C ILE A 441 13.74 17.94 3.36
N ALA A 442 12.52 17.91 3.90
CA ALA A 442 12.25 17.34 5.21
C ALA A 442 11.90 15.85 5.08
N TYR A 443 12.59 15.00 5.84
CA TYR A 443 12.42 13.55 5.79
C TYR A 443 11.65 12.99 6.98
N ARG A 444 11.71 13.67 8.13
CA ARG A 444 11.16 13.21 9.40
C ARG A 444 10.37 14.31 10.08
N LEU A 445 9.33 13.86 10.76
CA LEU A 445 8.43 14.67 11.55
C LEU A 445 8.10 13.88 12.82
N VAL A 446 8.20 14.53 13.96
CA VAL A 446 7.72 14.03 15.26
C VAL A 446 6.76 15.06 15.82
N VAL A 447 5.57 14.63 16.22
CA VAL A 447 4.58 15.47 16.87
C VAL A 447 4.46 15.05 18.33
N ASN A 448 4.60 15.99 19.25
CA ASN A 448 4.20 15.77 20.63
C ASN A 448 2.66 15.77 20.69
N ALA A 449 2.07 14.58 20.82
CA ALA A 449 0.62 14.44 20.73
C ALA A 449 -0.16 15.26 21.78
N ALA A 450 0.43 15.53 22.94
CA ALA A 450 -0.23 16.28 24.01
C ALA A 450 -0.21 17.80 23.79
N THR A 451 0.87 18.34 23.21
CA THR A 451 1.04 19.80 23.03
C THR A 451 0.74 20.28 21.60
N GLY A 452 0.78 19.37 20.61
CA GLY A 452 0.71 19.70 19.19
C GLY A 452 2.02 20.29 18.62
N GLU A 453 3.12 20.27 19.38
CA GLU A 453 4.42 20.73 18.90
C GLU A 453 4.98 19.78 17.85
N ALA A 454 5.37 20.31 16.69
CA ALA A 454 5.93 19.57 15.58
C ALA A 454 7.44 19.85 15.43
N TYR A 455 8.23 18.78 15.36
CA TYR A 455 9.68 18.81 15.18
C TYR A 455 10.04 18.15 13.85
N VAL A 456 10.74 18.88 12.98
CA VAL A 456 11.01 18.51 11.57
C VAL A 456 12.52 18.37 11.35
N ALA A 457 12.93 17.38 10.56
CA ALA A 457 14.33 17.04 10.27
C ALA A 457 14.54 16.35 8.92
#